data_AF-A0A350QHE1-F1
#
_entry.id   AF-A0A350QHE1-F1
#
_cell.length_a   1.000
_cell.length_b   1.000
_cell.length_c   1.000
_cell.angle_alpha   90.00
_cell.angle_beta   90.00
_cell.angle_gamma   90.00
#
_symmetry.space_group_name_H-M   'P 1'
#
loop_
_entity.id
_entity.type
_entity.pdbx_description
1 polymer ?
#
loop_
_entity_poly.entity_id
_entity_poly.type
_entity_poly.pdbx_seq_one_letter_code
_entity_poly.pdbx_strand_id
1 'polypeptide(L)'
;MGRKHKESVLEQLFSQFWDMTEYFWQVGAAITVMLLCGATASAVWVINFEQSLTDSPINQIFQNLSWLFYAIPLIILGLSLLFGRWAYLSYLKQNGTM
;
A
#
# COMPACT_ATOMS: atom_id res chain seq x y z
N MET A 1 -2.83 -6.45 37.46
CA MET A 1 -2.66 -7.54 36.47
C MET A 1 -2.73 -6.91 35.09
N GLY A 2 -1.57 -6.70 34.44
CA GLY A 2 -1.48 -6.04 33.14
C GLY A 2 -2.16 -6.88 32.07
N ARG A 3 -3.14 -6.30 31.37
CA ARG A 3 -3.75 -6.89 30.18
C ARG A 3 -2.65 -7.03 29.13
N LYS A 4 -2.13 -8.24 28.95
CA LYS A 4 -1.34 -8.57 27.75
C LYS A 4 -2.28 -8.44 26.57
N HIS A 5 -2.24 -7.31 25.87
CA HIS A 5 -2.78 -7.22 24.53
C HIS A 5 -2.01 -8.28 23.72
N LYS A 6 -2.71 -9.35 23.32
CA LYS A 6 -2.17 -10.27 22.33
C LYS A 6 -2.13 -9.46 21.04
N GLU A 7 -0.99 -8.84 20.76
CA GLU A 7 -0.76 -8.23 19.45
C GLU A 7 -1.05 -9.30 18.40
N SER A 8 -1.84 -8.91 17.42
CA SER A 8 -2.18 -9.77 16.30
C SER A 8 -0.88 -10.20 15.60
N VAL A 9 -0.83 -11.42 15.05
CA VAL A 9 0.32 -11.87 14.24
C VAL A 9 0.64 -10.86 13.12
N LEU A 10 -0.39 -10.18 12.61
CA LEU A 10 -0.24 -9.10 11.65
C LEU A 10 0.46 -7.86 12.23
N GLU A 11 0.18 -7.48 13.47
CA GLU A 11 0.85 -6.35 14.14
C GLU A 11 2.33 -6.67 14.37
N GLN A 12 2.65 -7.89 14.81
CA GLN A 12 4.03 -8.32 14.98
C GLN A 12 4.80 -8.35 13.66
N LEU A 13 4.19 -8.85 12.59
CA LEU A 13 4.81 -8.80 11.26
C LEU A 13 5.00 -7.35 10.81
N PHE A 14 4.00 -6.49 10.99
CA PHE A 14 4.13 -5.07 10.67
C PHE A 14 5.24 -4.39 11.45
N SER A 15 5.36 -4.65 12.76
CA SER A 15 6.44 -4.08 13.59
C SER A 15 7.80 -4.59 13.13
N GLN A 16 7.94 -5.87 12.79
CA GLN A 16 9.20 -6.42 12.32
C GLN A 16 9.61 -5.86 10.95
N PHE A 17 8.65 -5.74 10.02
CA PHE A 17 8.90 -5.07 8.74
C PHE A 17 9.28 -3.61 8.97
N TRP A 18 8.63 -2.94 9.91
CA TRP A 18 8.92 -1.56 10.25
C TRP A 18 10.33 -1.38 10.80
N ASP A 19 10.71 -2.20 11.79
CA ASP A 19 12.06 -2.19 12.38
C ASP A 19 13.12 -2.50 11.33
N MET A 20 12.88 -3.50 10.45
CA MET A 20 13.79 -3.79 9.33
C MET A 20 13.94 -2.61 8.37
N THR A 21 12.87 -1.85 8.13
CA THR A 21 12.87 -0.69 7.24
C THR A 21 13.68 0.47 7.82
N GLU A 22 13.76 0.57 9.15
CA GLU A 22 14.58 1.56 9.84
C GLU A 22 16.09 1.23 9.75
N TYR A 23 16.45 -0.05 9.87
CA TYR A 23 17.85 -0.50 9.76
C TYR A 23 18.35 -0.61 8.31
N PHE A 24 17.50 -0.90 7.34
CA PHE A 24 17.88 -1.05 5.94
C PHE A 24 16.92 -0.29 5.02
N TRP A 25 17.34 0.90 4.57
CA TRP A 25 16.56 1.71 3.62
C TRP A 25 16.22 0.96 2.33
N GLN A 26 17.06 -0.01 1.93
CA GLN A 26 16.87 -0.87 0.77
C GLN A 26 15.61 -1.73 0.88
N VAL A 27 15.26 -2.20 2.08
CA VAL A 27 14.05 -3.01 2.33
C VAL A 27 12.80 -2.14 2.15
N GLY A 28 12.82 -0.93 2.71
CA GLY A 28 11.75 0.05 2.49
C GLY A 28 11.58 0.39 1.01
N ALA A 29 12.68 0.64 0.31
CA ALA A 29 12.67 0.92 -1.12
C ALA A 29 12.10 -0.27 -1.93
N ALA A 30 12.48 -1.51 -1.58
CA ALA A 30 11.94 -2.71 -2.23
C ALA A 30 10.42 -2.84 -2.01
N ILE A 31 9.93 -2.60 -0.79
CA ILE A 31 8.50 -2.60 -0.46
C ILE A 31 7.77 -1.50 -1.23
N THR A 32 8.34 -0.29 -1.31
CA THR A 32 7.79 0.82 -2.11
C THR A 32 7.66 0.43 -3.57
N VAL A 33 8.68 -0.18 -4.18
CA VAL A 33 8.62 -0.62 -5.58
C VAL A 33 7.54 -1.69 -5.76
N MET A 34 7.45 -2.67 -4.85
CA MET A 34 6.39 -3.70 -4.88
C MET A 34 4.99 -3.08 -4.78
N LEU A 35 4.78 -2.13 -3.85
CA LEU A 35 3.50 -1.44 -3.69
C LEU A 35 3.16 -0.59 -4.92
N LEU A 36 4.14 0.09 -5.52
CA LEU A 36 3.93 0.87 -6.74
C LEU A 36 3.51 -0.01 -7.93
N CYS A 37 4.15 -1.17 -8.09
CA CYS A 37 3.75 -2.17 -9.08
C CYS A 37 2.33 -2.70 -8.79
N GLY A 38 1.98 -2.94 -7.53
CA GLY A 38 0.63 -3.33 -7.12
C GLY A 38 -0.42 -2.25 -7.39
N ALA A 39 -0.09 -0.98 -7.15
CA ALA A 39 -0.97 0.16 -7.43
C ALA A 39 -1.23 0.32 -8.93
N THR A 40 -0.20 0.17 -9.76
CA THR A 40 -0.34 0.22 -11.22
C THR A 40 -1.13 -0.98 -11.75
N ALA A 41 -0.83 -2.20 -11.30
CA ALA A 41 -1.59 -3.39 -11.70
C ALA A 41 -3.07 -3.29 -11.31
N SER A 42 -3.37 -2.83 -10.09
CA SER A 42 -4.74 -2.63 -9.63
C SER A 42 -5.45 -1.50 -10.39
N ALA A 43 -4.77 -0.39 -10.71
CA ALA A 43 -5.34 0.66 -11.55
C ALA A 43 -5.69 0.15 -12.96
N VAL A 44 -4.80 -0.62 -13.59
CA VAL A 44 -5.06 -1.26 -14.89
C VAL A 44 -6.24 -2.22 -14.80
N TRP A 45 -6.34 -3.01 -13.72
CA TRP A 45 -7.48 -3.89 -13.50
C TRP A 45 -8.81 -3.13 -13.38
N VAL A 46 -8.84 -2.03 -12.62
CA VAL A 46 -10.05 -1.19 -12.46
C VAL A 46 -10.50 -0.61 -13.80
N ILE A 47 -9.56 -0.09 -14.61
CA ILE A 47 -9.88 0.47 -15.93
C ILE A 47 -10.50 -0.59 -16.85
N ASN A 48 -9.90 -1.78 -16.90
CA ASN A 48 -10.43 -2.88 -17.72
C ASN A 48 -11.78 -3.39 -17.19
N PHE A 49 -11.97 -3.39 -15.87
CA PHE A 49 -13.23 -3.78 -15.25
C PHE A 49 -14.36 -2.80 -15.59
N GLU A 50 -14.10 -1.49 -15.55
CA GLU A 50 -15.10 -0.48 -15.91
C GLU A 50 -15.53 -0.60 -17.38
N GLN A 51 -14.58 -0.86 -18.29
CA GLN A 51 -14.88 -1.11 -19.70
C GLN A 51 -15.79 -2.33 -19.91
N SER A 52 -15.67 -3.37 -19.07
CA SER A 52 -16.49 -4.58 -19.16
C SER A 52 -17.92 -4.41 -18.63
N LEU A 53 -18.17 -3.39 -17.81
CA LEU A 53 -19.46 -3.15 -17.19
C LEU A 53 -20.43 -2.37 -18.09
N THR A 54 -19.94 -1.67 -19.11
CA THR A 54 -20.74 -0.79 -19.97
C THR A 54 -21.89 -1.52 -20.69
N ASP A 55 -21.81 -2.83 -20.87
CA ASP A 55 -22.77 -3.62 -21.67
C ASP A 55 -23.88 -4.35 -20.87
N SER A 56 -23.94 -4.25 -19.54
CA SER A 56 -24.89 -5.04 -18.71
C SER A 56 -25.95 -4.19 -17.98
N PRO A 57 -27.25 -4.59 -17.99
CA PRO A 57 -28.33 -3.86 -17.31
C PRO A 57 -28.30 -3.90 -15.76
N ILE A 58 -27.46 -4.74 -15.15
CA ILE A 58 -27.24 -4.78 -13.68
C ILE A 58 -26.41 -3.56 -13.18
N ASN A 59 -25.92 -2.74 -14.10
CA ASN A 59 -24.85 -1.78 -13.86
C ASN A 59 -25.23 -0.50 -13.07
N GLN A 60 -26.52 -0.18 -12.89
CA GLN A 60 -26.91 1.07 -12.20
C GLN A 60 -26.52 1.11 -10.70
N ILE A 61 -26.52 -0.04 -10.01
CA ILE A 61 -26.08 -0.11 -8.61
C ILE A 61 -24.55 -0.04 -8.52
N PHE A 62 -23.85 -0.65 -9.48
CA PHE A 62 -22.38 -0.66 -9.54
C PHE A 62 -21.79 0.66 -10.02
N GLN A 63 -22.52 1.46 -10.81
CA GLN A 63 -22.13 2.82 -11.18
C GLN A 63 -21.97 3.75 -9.97
N ASN A 64 -22.82 3.62 -8.95
CA ASN A 64 -22.69 4.42 -7.72
C ASN A 64 -21.59 3.92 -6.78
N LEU A 65 -21.13 2.66 -6.92
CA LEU A 65 -20.00 2.11 -6.17
C LEU A 65 -18.68 2.11 -6.96
N SER A 66 -18.67 2.60 -8.20
CA SER A 66 -17.49 2.55 -9.08
C SER A 66 -16.28 3.25 -8.47
N TRP A 67 -16.51 4.37 -7.78
CA TRP A 67 -15.47 5.13 -7.07
C TRP A 67 -14.75 4.31 -5.99
N LEU A 68 -15.41 3.31 -5.40
CA LEU A 68 -14.82 2.48 -4.36
C LEU A 68 -13.72 1.57 -4.93
N PHE A 69 -13.84 1.16 -6.19
CA PHE A 69 -12.80 0.38 -6.88
C PHE A 69 -11.54 1.22 -7.12
N TYR A 70 -11.69 2.54 -7.32
CA TYR A 70 -10.58 3.49 -7.40
C TYR A 70 -9.90 3.77 -6.04
N ALA A 71 -10.58 3.48 -4.93
CA ALA A 71 -10.00 3.65 -3.60
C ALA A 71 -8.85 2.65 -3.35
N ILE A 72 -8.94 1.43 -3.89
CA ILE A 72 -7.92 0.39 -3.71
C ILE A 72 -6.54 0.81 -4.25
N PRO A 73 -6.38 1.18 -5.55
CA PRO A 73 -5.09 1.64 -6.07
C PRO A 73 -4.61 2.90 -5.36
N LEU A 74 -5.51 3.82 -4.96
CA LEU A 74 -5.16 5.01 -4.19
C LEU A 74 -4.60 4.69 -2.80
N ILE A 75 -5.19 3.73 -2.08
CA ILE A 75 -4.70 3.29 -0.77
C ILE A 75 -3.32 2.65 -0.92
N ILE A 76 -3.14 1.75 -1.91
CA ILE A 76 -1.85 1.10 -2.16
C ILE A 76 -0.79 2.14 -2.52
N LEU A 77 -1.13 3.13 -3.34
CA LEU A 77 -0.24 4.24 -3.70
C LEU A 77 0.10 5.12 -2.49
N GLY A 78 -0.88 5.40 -1.63
CA GLY A 78 -0.65 6.09 -0.35
C GLY A 78 0.33 5.34 0.56
N LEU A 79 0.15 4.02 0.71
CA LEU A 79 1.09 3.16 1.46
C LEU A 79 2.48 3.17 0.82
N SER A 80 2.57 3.10 -0.51
CA SER A 80 3.84 3.18 -1.24
C SER A 80 4.60 4.47 -0.91
N LEU A 81 3.91 5.61 -0.90
CA LEU A 81 4.49 6.91 -0.57
C LEU A 81 4.95 6.99 0.89
N LEU A 82 4.19 6.40 1.82
CA LEU A 82 4.60 6.32 3.22
C LEU A 82 5.90 5.52 3.32
N PHE A 83 5.92 4.26 2.90
CA PHE A 83 7.14 3.44 2.94
C PHE A 83 8.31 4.09 2.21
N GLY A 84 8.06 4.77 1.08
CA GLY A 84 9.10 5.46 0.32
C GLY A 84 9.70 6.65 1.08
N ARG A 85 8.86 7.42 1.77
CA ARG A 85 9.31 8.51 2.65
C ARG A 85 10.16 7.97 3.81
N TRP A 86 9.72 6.90 4.46
CA TRP A 86 10.47 6.27 5.55
C TRP A 86 11.82 5.72 5.07
N ALA A 87 11.83 5.01 3.94
CA ALA A 87 13.05 4.55 3.29
C ALA A 87 14.01 5.71 2.96
N TYR A 88 13.51 6.81 2.44
CA TYR A 88 14.30 7.99 2.12
C TYR A 88 14.90 8.64 3.38
N LEU A 89 14.13 8.77 4.46
CA LEU A 89 14.63 9.29 5.73
C LEU A 89 15.71 8.36 6.33
N SER A 90 15.50 7.04 6.30
CA SER A 90 16.51 6.06 6.71
C SER A 90 17.79 6.17 5.87
N TYR A 91 17.66 6.36 4.55
CA TYR A 91 18.79 6.58 3.65
C TYR A 91 19.60 7.82 4.04
N LEU A 92 18.94 8.96 4.29
CA LEU A 92 19.60 10.20 4.67
C LEU A 92 20.35 10.07 6.01
N LYS A 93 19.74 9.38 6.99
CA LYS A 93 20.32 9.09 8.31
C LYS A 93 21.55 8.19 8.21
N GLN A 94 21.54 7.21 7.30
CA GLN A 94 22.64 6.25 7.14
C GLN A 94 23.81 6.82 6.33
N ASN A 95 23.55 7.70 5.36
CA ASN A 95 24.57 8.26 4.48
C ASN A 95 25.09 9.65 4.91
N GLY A 96 24.76 10.10 6.13
CA GLY A 96 25.37 11.29 6.74
C GLY A 96 24.96 12.64 6.13
N THR A 97 23.80 12.71 5.50
CA THR A 97 23.21 13.97 4.99
C THR A 97 22.27 14.66 5.98
N MET A 98 22.18 14.15 7.22
CA MET A 98 21.53 14.76 8.38
C MET A 98 22.35 14.48 9.65
#